data_AF-A0AAW1BHH6-F1
#
_entry.id   AF-A0AAW1BHH6-F1
#
_cell.length_a   1.000
_cell.length_b   1.000
_cell.length_c   1.000
_cell.angle_alpha   90.00
_cell.angle_beta   90.00
_cell.angle_gamma   90.00
#
_symmetry.space_group_name_H-M   'P 1'
#
loop_
_entity.id
_entity.type
_entity.pdbx_description
1 polymer ?
#
loop_
_entity_poly.entity_id
_entity_poly.type
_entity_poly.pdbx_seq_one_letter_code
_entity_poly.pdbx_strand_id
1 'polypeptide(L)'
;MASFPEEFSHRPEDAFMTALGNKRGIIFSNGHIWKQQRHIGLTSLRKLGLGKKSIEHQIQDTAQTLVESFRETKGQPFDPSIPVINAVSNVICALSFGHQFAPEDENFQKLIQVLEILVKFSGGFFHVMLFVFPRLMSYLPGPHKKALAALDVIVSFAKQEIEKHKESHSLDEPQDFIDHYLLQMEKSRNDPNSTYNEENLAQCIFDFFGAGTDTTFATLMWALLLLTNHPDIQEKVQKEIEDVFGFSGSISYQDRKKLPYTNAVIHEMQRLKSVLLVGFPRQSIKDVKMRGYHIPKGSIIIPDLRSVLLDPEQWETPEEFNPNHFLDKDGKFIEREEFLSFGIDKILINRVPALEIVVVVVVVVVVVVVVVVVVGRRRRRRRRRRRRRRRRRRRRRRRRRRRRRRRRRRRRRRRRRRRRRRRRRQSTTWPIH
;
A
#
# COMPACT_ATOMS: atom_id res chain seq x y z
N MET A 1 19.55 14.03 -21.53
CA MET A 1 18.31 14.42 -20.82
C MET A 1 17.66 15.59 -21.55
N ALA A 2 16.50 15.40 -22.17
CA ALA A 2 15.78 16.47 -22.87
C ALA A 2 15.06 17.34 -21.82
N SER A 3 15.36 18.65 -21.81
CA SER A 3 14.90 19.62 -20.82
C SER A 3 13.57 20.30 -21.22
N PHE A 4 12.52 19.52 -21.50
CA PHE A 4 11.21 20.06 -21.89
C PHE A 4 10.06 19.93 -20.86
N PRO A 5 10.28 19.98 -19.52
CA PRO A 5 9.18 19.79 -18.57
C PRO A 5 8.09 20.86 -18.70
N GLU A 6 8.43 22.09 -19.08
CA GLU A 6 7.44 23.16 -19.22
C GLU A 6 6.56 22.98 -20.47
N GLU A 7 7.15 22.54 -21.59
CA GLU A 7 6.40 22.38 -22.85
C GLU A 7 5.25 21.38 -22.76
N PHE A 8 5.37 20.34 -21.93
CA PHE A 8 4.38 19.29 -21.74
C PHE A 8 3.72 19.37 -20.35
N SER A 9 3.67 20.56 -19.76
CA SER A 9 3.21 20.74 -18.39
C SER A 9 1.69 20.62 -18.22
N HIS A 10 0.91 21.01 -19.23
CA HIS A 10 -0.55 21.05 -19.14
C HIS A 10 -1.19 19.66 -19.04
N ARG A 11 -2.36 19.60 -18.44
CA ARG A 11 -3.31 18.49 -18.44
C ARG A 11 -4.27 18.62 -19.62
N PRO A 12 -4.61 17.54 -20.33
CA PRO A 12 -5.65 17.56 -21.34
C PRO A 12 -7.00 18.00 -20.75
N GLU A 13 -7.71 18.84 -21.49
CA GLU A 13 -9.07 19.26 -21.14
C GLU A 13 -10.07 18.44 -21.97
N ASP A 14 -10.48 17.28 -21.44
CA ASP A 14 -11.56 16.48 -22.03
C ASP A 14 -12.88 16.63 -21.28
N ALA A 15 -13.98 16.16 -21.87
CA ALA A 15 -15.32 16.33 -21.31
C ALA A 15 -15.48 15.72 -19.90
N PHE A 16 -14.82 14.58 -19.65
CA PHE A 16 -14.91 13.92 -18.35
C PHE A 16 -14.01 14.59 -17.32
N MET A 17 -12.76 14.90 -17.66
CA MET A 17 -11.81 15.59 -16.80
C MET A 17 -12.29 17.02 -16.46
N THR A 18 -12.94 17.67 -17.41
CA THR A 18 -13.60 18.96 -17.19
C THR A 18 -14.80 18.81 -16.25
N ALA A 19 -15.59 17.74 -16.36
CA ALA A 19 -16.67 17.49 -15.40
C ALA A 19 -16.14 17.14 -13.99
N LEU A 20 -15.06 16.36 -13.93
CA LEU A 20 -14.44 15.85 -12.70
C LEU A 20 -13.75 16.93 -11.87
N GLY A 21 -13.15 17.92 -12.52
CA GLY A 21 -12.37 18.95 -11.83
C GLY A 21 -12.76 20.39 -12.15
N ASN A 22 -13.55 20.65 -13.20
CA ASN A 22 -13.92 21.98 -13.67
C ASN A 22 -12.74 22.98 -13.73
N LYS A 23 -11.56 22.50 -14.15
CA LYS A 23 -10.27 23.23 -14.19
C LYS A 23 -9.77 23.76 -12.82
N ARG A 24 -10.25 23.16 -11.73
CA ARG A 24 -9.92 23.50 -10.33
C ARG A 24 -9.02 22.42 -9.70
N GLY A 25 -8.54 22.70 -8.50
CA GLY A 25 -7.75 21.76 -7.71
C GLY A 25 -6.32 21.60 -8.22
N ILE A 26 -5.74 20.41 -8.04
CA ILE A 26 -4.34 20.09 -8.33
C ILE A 26 -4.23 19.12 -9.52
N ILE A 27 -5.10 18.12 -9.62
CA ILE A 27 -4.96 17.03 -10.60
C ILE A 27 -5.41 17.48 -11.99
N PHE A 28 -6.50 18.25 -12.06
CA PHE A 28 -7.21 18.60 -13.30
C PHE A 28 -7.12 20.09 -13.68
N SER A 29 -6.30 20.88 -12.99
CA SER A 29 -6.09 22.30 -13.28
C SER A 29 -4.81 22.54 -14.09
N ASN A 30 -4.74 23.72 -14.70
CA ASN A 30 -3.61 24.19 -15.51
C ASN A 30 -3.18 25.61 -15.09
N GLY A 31 -2.01 26.05 -15.56
CA GLY A 31 -1.57 27.44 -15.45
C GLY A 31 -1.41 27.95 -14.01
N HIS A 32 -1.92 29.15 -13.74
CA HIS A 32 -1.74 29.83 -12.46
C HIS A 32 -2.47 29.12 -11.30
N ILE A 33 -3.70 28.65 -11.54
CA ILE A 33 -4.48 27.88 -10.56
C ILE A 33 -3.66 26.68 -10.10
N TRP A 34 -3.22 25.84 -11.04
CA TRP A 34 -2.41 24.67 -10.73
C TRP A 34 -1.17 24.99 -9.88
N LYS A 35 -0.45 26.07 -10.21
CA LYS A 35 0.74 26.49 -9.45
C LYS A 35 0.40 26.83 -8.00
N GLN A 36 -0.64 27.62 -7.76
CA GLN A 36 -1.06 28.00 -6.40
C GLN A 36 -1.61 26.81 -5.62
N GLN A 37 -2.53 26.03 -6.22
CA GLN A 37 -3.14 24.87 -5.57
C GLN A 37 -2.12 23.79 -5.23
N ARG A 38 -1.18 23.50 -6.14
CA ARG A 38 -0.05 22.61 -5.86
C ARG A 38 0.86 23.15 -4.76
N HIS A 39 1.12 24.45 -4.76
CA HIS A 39 1.99 25.06 -3.75
C HIS A 39 1.41 24.94 -2.34
N ILE A 40 0.13 25.30 -2.15
CA ILE A 40 -0.53 25.16 -0.84
C ILE A 40 -0.62 23.68 -0.43
N GLY A 41 -1.00 22.78 -1.35
CA GLY A 41 -1.00 21.35 -1.11
C GLY A 41 0.34 20.85 -0.59
N LEU A 42 1.42 21.04 -1.36
CA LEU A 42 2.76 20.61 -0.95
C LEU A 42 3.21 21.24 0.37
N THR A 43 2.89 22.52 0.61
CA THR A 43 3.30 23.22 1.83
C THR A 43 2.54 22.70 3.05
N SER A 44 1.23 22.52 2.96
CA SER A 44 0.41 21.92 4.03
C SER A 44 0.87 20.50 4.33
N LEU A 45 1.05 19.68 3.30
CA LEU A 45 1.47 18.29 3.46
C LEU A 45 2.87 18.15 4.06
N ARG A 46 3.80 19.08 3.77
CA ARG A 46 5.10 19.14 4.46
C ARG A 46 4.93 19.53 5.93
N LYS A 47 4.07 20.49 6.24
CA LYS A 47 3.81 20.95 7.62
C LYS A 47 3.13 19.89 8.48
N LEU A 48 2.21 19.13 7.90
CA LEU A 48 1.44 18.06 8.55
C LEU A 48 2.21 16.74 8.58
N GLY A 49 2.94 16.41 7.51
CA GLY A 49 3.41 15.05 7.24
C GLY A 49 4.89 14.77 7.42
N LEU A 50 5.78 15.75 7.21
CA LEU A 50 7.23 15.49 7.22
C LEU A 50 7.86 15.63 8.61
N GLY A 51 8.09 14.50 9.28
CA GLY A 51 8.92 14.46 10.49
C GLY A 51 8.27 15.06 11.74
N LYS A 52 6.98 15.39 11.69
CA LYS A 52 6.16 15.67 12.86
C LYS A 52 5.46 14.41 13.33
N LYS A 53 5.34 14.26 14.66
CA LYS A 53 4.77 13.08 15.32
C LYS A 53 3.28 12.86 15.01
N SER A 54 2.55 13.87 14.53
CA SER A 54 1.08 13.80 14.36
C SER A 54 0.64 12.75 13.33
N ILE A 55 1.03 12.89 12.05
CA ILE A 55 0.60 11.92 11.02
C ILE A 55 1.23 10.54 11.24
N GLU A 56 2.44 10.51 11.77
CA GLU A 56 3.15 9.26 12.03
C GLU A 56 2.41 8.44 13.08
N HIS A 57 1.91 9.10 14.13
CA HIS A 57 1.03 8.48 15.11
C HIS A 57 -0.27 8.00 14.49
N GLN A 58 -0.92 8.80 13.64
CA GLN A 58 -2.14 8.39 12.94
C GLN A 58 -1.92 7.13 12.08
N ILE A 59 -0.82 7.08 11.30
CA ILE A 59 -0.49 5.89 10.49
C ILE A 59 -0.21 4.68 11.38
N GLN A 60 0.49 4.87 12.50
CA GLN A 60 0.76 3.80 13.47
C GLN A 60 -0.53 3.27 14.10
N ASP A 61 -1.44 4.14 14.52
CA ASP A 61 -2.75 3.79 15.09
C ASP A 61 -3.58 3.01 14.08
N THR A 62 -3.68 3.52 12.86
CA THR A 62 -4.41 2.84 11.78
C THR A 62 -3.80 1.47 11.48
N ALA A 63 -2.47 1.36 11.42
CA ALA A 63 -1.81 0.08 11.19
C ALA A 63 -2.05 -0.90 12.34
N GLN A 64 -2.09 -0.43 13.60
CA GLN A 64 -2.43 -1.25 14.74
C GLN A 64 -3.87 -1.77 14.66
N THR A 65 -4.83 -0.92 14.30
CA THR A 65 -6.23 -1.30 14.08
C THR A 65 -6.37 -2.35 12.97
N LEU A 66 -5.70 -2.14 11.84
CA LEU A 66 -5.70 -3.11 10.72
C LEU A 66 -5.14 -4.48 11.16
N VAL A 67 -4.12 -4.46 12.01
CA VAL A 67 -3.50 -5.66 12.55
C VAL A 67 -4.42 -6.40 13.51
N GLU A 68 -5.17 -5.69 14.33
CA GLU A 68 -6.15 -6.29 15.23
C GLU A 68 -7.29 -6.93 14.42
N SER A 69 -7.80 -6.24 13.38
CA SER A 69 -8.75 -6.81 12.42
C SER A 69 -8.23 -8.12 11.79
N PHE A 70 -6.95 -8.14 11.37
CA PHE A 70 -6.36 -9.37 10.82
C PHE A 70 -6.20 -10.47 11.87
N ARG A 71 -5.99 -10.14 13.15
CA ARG A 71 -5.92 -11.13 14.24
C ARG A 71 -7.28 -11.76 14.54
N GLU A 72 -8.36 -11.01 14.45
CA GLU A 72 -9.73 -11.45 14.71
C GLU A 72 -10.21 -12.54 13.76
N THR A 73 -9.70 -12.54 12.51
CA THR A 73 -9.91 -13.62 11.54
C THR A 73 -9.47 -15.00 12.06
N LYS A 74 -8.67 -15.03 13.14
CA LYS A 74 -8.12 -16.23 13.78
C LYS A 74 -7.44 -17.14 12.75
N GLY A 75 -6.89 -16.56 11.68
CA GLY A 75 -6.17 -17.22 10.59
C GLY A 75 -7.03 -18.12 9.71
N GLN A 76 -8.32 -17.82 9.59
CA GLN A 76 -9.15 -18.27 8.48
C GLN A 76 -8.81 -17.46 7.22
N PRO A 77 -9.07 -18.01 6.01
CA PRO A 77 -9.04 -17.21 4.79
C PRO A 77 -10.06 -16.07 4.87
N PHE A 78 -9.69 -14.89 4.41
CA PHE A 78 -10.55 -13.72 4.34
C PHE A 78 -10.04 -12.78 3.23
N ASP A 79 -10.90 -11.88 2.77
CA ASP A 79 -10.53 -10.81 1.86
C ASP A 79 -10.07 -9.58 2.66
N PRO A 80 -8.82 -9.12 2.53
CA PRO A 80 -8.32 -7.95 3.24
C PRO A 80 -8.77 -6.62 2.63
N SER A 81 -9.50 -6.62 1.49
CA SER A 81 -9.79 -5.40 0.73
C SER A 81 -10.49 -4.31 1.56
N ILE A 82 -11.58 -4.65 2.25
CA ILE A 82 -12.36 -3.67 3.03
C ILE A 82 -11.56 -3.10 4.22
N PRO A 83 -10.90 -3.91 5.08
CA PRO A 83 -10.05 -3.36 6.13
C PRO A 83 -8.91 -2.47 5.60
N VAL A 84 -8.30 -2.85 4.47
CA VAL A 84 -7.17 -2.10 3.89
C VAL A 84 -7.63 -0.78 3.30
N ILE A 85 -8.72 -0.75 2.52
CA ILE A 85 -9.22 0.51 1.94
C ILE A 85 -9.68 1.47 3.05
N ASN A 86 -10.40 1.00 4.06
CA ASN A 86 -10.82 1.83 5.19
C ASN A 86 -9.61 2.42 5.93
N ALA A 87 -8.58 1.61 6.17
CA ALA A 87 -7.35 2.06 6.82
C ALA A 87 -6.67 3.18 6.01
N VAL A 88 -6.43 2.95 4.72
CA VAL A 88 -5.77 3.94 3.85
C VAL A 88 -6.59 5.23 3.78
N SER A 89 -7.88 5.13 3.53
CA SER A 89 -8.78 6.28 3.43
C SER A 89 -8.83 7.09 4.72
N ASN A 90 -8.82 6.44 5.89
CA ASN A 90 -8.80 7.13 7.17
C ASN A 90 -7.51 7.92 7.42
N VAL A 91 -6.36 7.45 6.92
CA VAL A 91 -5.11 8.25 6.99
C VAL A 91 -5.24 9.52 6.16
N ILE A 92 -5.84 9.44 4.97
CA ILE A 92 -6.04 10.61 4.11
C ILE A 92 -7.12 11.54 4.69
N CYS A 93 -8.20 10.99 5.25
CA CYS A 93 -9.21 11.76 5.98
C CYS A 93 -8.61 12.51 7.16
N ALA A 94 -7.78 11.86 7.97
CA ALA A 94 -7.17 12.51 9.13
C ALA A 94 -6.20 13.63 8.72
N LEU A 95 -5.52 13.48 7.59
CA LEU A 95 -4.66 14.52 7.02
C LEU A 95 -5.46 15.67 6.39
N SER A 96 -6.62 15.37 5.79
CA SER A 96 -7.40 16.34 5.03
C SER A 96 -8.43 17.10 5.88
N PHE A 97 -9.08 16.38 6.79
CA PHE A 97 -10.22 16.81 7.62
C PHE A 97 -9.89 16.86 9.13
N GLY A 98 -8.68 16.45 9.52
CA GLY A 98 -8.29 16.42 10.94
C GLY A 98 -8.84 15.25 11.75
N HIS A 99 -9.75 14.42 11.20
CA HIS A 99 -10.38 13.30 11.92
C HIS A 99 -10.50 12.01 11.09
N GLN A 100 -10.73 10.89 11.80
CA GLN A 100 -10.92 9.56 11.23
C GLN A 100 -12.39 9.14 11.32
N PHE A 101 -12.87 8.39 10.33
CA PHE A 101 -14.22 7.85 10.34
C PHE A 101 -14.25 6.44 10.95
N ALA A 102 -15.34 6.14 11.66
CA ALA A 102 -15.63 4.77 12.05
C ALA A 102 -15.87 3.92 10.78
N PRO A 103 -15.45 2.65 10.75
CA PRO A 103 -15.68 1.77 9.61
C PRO A 103 -17.16 1.67 9.20
N GLU A 104 -18.07 1.80 10.17
CA GLU A 104 -19.53 1.71 9.99
C GLU A 104 -20.19 3.04 9.60
N ASP A 105 -19.43 4.14 9.49
CA ASP A 105 -19.98 5.45 9.11
C ASP A 105 -20.57 5.42 7.69
N GLU A 106 -21.85 5.72 7.57
CA GLU A 106 -22.59 5.64 6.30
C GLU A 106 -22.07 6.63 5.26
N ASN A 107 -21.68 7.84 5.68
CA ASN A 107 -21.17 8.87 4.77
C ASN A 107 -19.80 8.48 4.22
N PHE A 108 -18.95 7.94 5.08
CA PHE A 108 -17.64 7.43 4.69
C PHE A 108 -17.76 6.23 3.75
N GLN A 109 -18.62 5.25 4.06
CA GLN A 109 -18.87 4.12 3.16
C GLN A 109 -19.42 4.56 1.80
N LYS A 110 -20.31 5.56 1.78
CA LYS A 110 -20.83 6.14 0.54
C LYS A 110 -19.72 6.83 -0.26
N LEU A 111 -18.81 7.55 0.40
CA LEU A 111 -17.66 8.20 -0.24
C LEU A 111 -16.72 7.18 -0.90
N ILE A 112 -16.43 6.07 -0.22
CA ILE A 112 -15.62 4.96 -0.76
C ILE A 112 -16.28 4.32 -1.97
N GLN A 113 -17.59 4.03 -1.91
CA GLN A 113 -18.33 3.45 -3.03
C GLN A 113 -18.34 4.38 -4.26
N VAL A 114 -18.51 5.67 -4.03
CA VAL A 114 -18.46 6.69 -5.08
C VAL A 114 -17.07 6.75 -5.71
N LEU A 115 -16.01 6.73 -4.91
CA LEU A 115 -14.64 6.68 -5.43
C LEU A 115 -14.43 5.43 -6.30
N GLU A 116 -14.89 4.26 -5.86
CA GLU A 116 -14.80 3.02 -6.62
C GLU A 116 -15.52 3.11 -7.98
N ILE A 117 -16.70 3.74 -8.03
CA ILE A 117 -17.43 3.98 -9.28
C ILE A 117 -16.60 4.85 -10.23
N LEU A 118 -15.99 5.93 -9.73
CA LEU A 118 -15.20 6.85 -10.55
C LEU A 118 -13.93 6.19 -11.08
N VAL A 119 -13.20 5.43 -10.25
CA VAL A 119 -12.00 4.71 -10.66
C VAL A 119 -12.33 3.67 -11.72
N LYS A 120 -13.34 2.82 -11.49
CA LYS A 120 -13.77 1.80 -12.46
C LYS A 120 -14.24 2.41 -13.77
N PHE A 121 -14.94 3.54 -13.71
CA PHE A 121 -15.36 4.25 -14.92
C PHE A 121 -14.15 4.78 -15.69
N SER A 122 -13.22 5.46 -15.02
CA SER A 122 -12.05 6.10 -15.62
C SER A 122 -11.14 5.10 -16.35
N GLY A 123 -10.99 3.89 -15.80
CA GLY A 123 -10.24 2.80 -16.44
C GLY A 123 -11.03 1.97 -17.47
N GLY A 124 -12.31 2.29 -17.69
CA GLY A 124 -13.22 1.47 -18.49
C GLY A 124 -13.40 1.96 -19.93
N PHE A 125 -13.89 1.05 -20.79
CA PHE A 125 -14.21 1.34 -22.19
C PHE A 125 -15.13 2.56 -22.38
N PHE A 126 -16.12 2.74 -21.49
CA PHE A 126 -17.08 3.83 -21.58
C PHE A 126 -16.46 5.22 -21.32
N HIS A 127 -15.35 5.32 -20.59
CA HIS A 127 -14.61 6.56 -20.44
C HIS A 127 -13.95 6.96 -21.77
N VAL A 128 -13.32 5.99 -22.46
CA VAL A 128 -12.77 6.21 -23.81
C VAL A 128 -13.86 6.63 -24.79
N MET A 129 -15.05 6.01 -24.73
CA MET A 129 -16.17 6.42 -25.59
C MET A 129 -16.67 7.83 -25.27
N LEU A 130 -16.71 8.23 -24.00
CA LEU A 130 -17.07 9.60 -23.61
C LEU A 130 -16.02 10.61 -24.10
N PHE A 131 -14.75 10.24 -24.06
CA PHE A 131 -13.64 11.06 -24.56
C PHE A 131 -13.71 11.25 -26.08
N VAL A 132 -13.92 10.17 -26.85
CA VAL A 132 -13.91 10.21 -28.33
C VAL A 132 -15.23 10.74 -28.90
N PHE A 133 -16.38 10.37 -28.31
CA PHE A 133 -17.71 10.68 -28.82
C PHE A 133 -18.62 11.35 -27.77
N PRO A 134 -18.24 12.51 -27.20
CA PRO A 134 -18.96 13.11 -26.07
C PRO A 134 -20.42 13.45 -26.39
N ARG A 135 -20.69 13.98 -27.60
CA ARG A 135 -22.06 14.31 -28.04
C ARG A 135 -22.95 13.09 -28.21
N LEU A 136 -22.42 11.99 -28.71
CA LEU A 136 -23.21 10.76 -28.83
C LEU A 136 -23.51 10.19 -27.44
N MET A 137 -22.47 10.15 -26.60
CA MET A 137 -22.56 9.61 -25.25
C MET A 137 -23.52 10.39 -24.37
N SER A 138 -23.70 11.71 -24.54
CA SER A 138 -24.68 12.48 -23.75
C SER A 138 -26.12 11.99 -23.92
N TYR A 139 -26.48 11.44 -25.08
CA TYR A 139 -27.83 10.91 -25.33
C TYR A 139 -27.99 9.47 -24.84
N LEU A 140 -26.93 8.68 -24.81
CA LEU A 140 -26.99 7.26 -24.46
C LEU A 140 -27.07 7.05 -22.94
N PRO A 141 -27.81 6.03 -22.45
CA PRO A 141 -27.69 5.59 -21.06
C PRO A 141 -26.34 4.86 -20.86
N GLY A 142 -25.80 4.89 -19.65
CA GLY A 142 -24.58 4.14 -19.36
C GLY A 142 -23.89 4.53 -18.05
N PRO A 143 -22.76 3.86 -17.73
CA PRO A 143 -22.03 4.07 -16.49
C PRO A 143 -21.48 5.50 -16.35
N HIS A 144 -21.27 6.21 -17.46
CA HIS A 144 -20.86 7.62 -17.45
C HIS A 144 -21.86 8.54 -16.74
N LYS A 145 -23.17 8.31 -16.87
CA LYS A 145 -24.20 9.10 -16.14
C LYS A 145 -24.11 8.87 -14.63
N LYS A 146 -23.88 7.61 -14.22
CA LYS A 146 -23.67 7.26 -12.82
C LYS A 146 -22.39 7.89 -12.27
N ALA A 147 -21.31 7.87 -13.05
CA ALA A 147 -20.04 8.49 -12.68
C ALA A 147 -20.19 10.02 -12.51
N LEU A 148 -20.85 10.70 -13.46
CA LEU A 148 -21.11 12.14 -13.36
C LEU A 148 -21.97 12.49 -12.13
N ALA A 149 -23.04 11.73 -11.86
CA ALA A 149 -23.87 11.96 -10.67
C ALA A 149 -23.12 11.68 -9.35
N ALA A 150 -22.11 10.81 -9.38
CA ALA A 150 -21.29 10.52 -8.21
C ALA A 150 -20.40 11.71 -7.81
N LEU A 151 -20.07 12.60 -8.75
CA LEU A 151 -19.27 13.81 -8.48
C LEU A 151 -19.96 14.76 -7.51
N ASP A 152 -21.28 14.94 -7.66
CA ASP A 152 -22.06 15.82 -6.80
C ASP A 152 -22.01 15.37 -5.33
N VAL A 153 -21.95 14.06 -5.09
CA VAL A 153 -21.84 13.50 -3.73
C VAL A 153 -20.51 13.89 -3.08
N ILE A 154 -19.41 13.80 -3.82
CA ILE A 154 -18.08 14.14 -3.31
C ILE A 154 -17.98 15.63 -3.03
N VAL A 155 -18.39 16.46 -3.99
CA VAL A 155 -18.31 17.92 -3.82
C VAL A 155 -19.18 18.36 -2.64
N SER A 156 -20.37 17.75 -2.49
CA SER A 156 -21.26 18.01 -1.36
C SER A 156 -20.63 17.60 -0.03
N PHE A 157 -19.98 16.43 0.03
CA PHE A 157 -19.24 15.97 1.22
C PHE A 157 -18.09 16.92 1.57
N ALA A 158 -17.28 17.33 0.59
CA ALA A 158 -16.19 18.26 0.81
C ALA A 158 -16.69 19.62 1.34
N LYS A 159 -17.79 20.14 0.79
CA LYS A 159 -18.41 21.38 1.29
C LYS A 159 -18.92 21.25 2.73
N GLN A 160 -19.53 20.13 3.08
CA GLN A 160 -19.97 19.88 4.46
C GLN A 160 -18.79 19.88 5.44
N GLU A 161 -17.67 19.26 5.08
CA GLU A 161 -16.47 19.29 5.92
C GLU A 161 -15.89 20.71 6.02
N ILE A 162 -15.87 21.49 4.92
CA ILE A 162 -15.42 22.88 4.95
C ILE A 162 -16.27 23.73 5.90
N GLU A 163 -17.60 23.60 5.87
CA GLU A 163 -18.48 24.36 6.77
C GLU A 163 -18.25 23.99 8.24
N LYS A 164 -18.07 22.70 8.56
CA LYS A 164 -17.74 22.28 9.94
C LYS A 164 -16.45 22.94 10.46
N HIS A 165 -15.42 23.07 9.62
CA HIS A 165 -14.16 23.70 10.02
C HIS A 165 -14.29 25.22 10.21
N LYS A 166 -15.15 25.87 9.43
CA LYS A 166 -15.47 27.29 9.64
C LYS A 166 -16.21 27.52 10.96
N GLU A 167 -17.13 26.63 11.31
CA GLU A 167 -17.89 26.70 12.57
C GLU A 167 -17.00 26.45 13.81
N SER A 168 -15.98 25.57 13.71
CA SER A 168 -15.11 25.22 14.84
C SER A 168 -14.01 26.25 15.15
N HIS A 169 -13.82 27.26 14.30
CA HIS A 169 -12.98 28.47 14.47
C HIS A 169 -11.80 28.39 15.48
N SER A 170 -10.75 27.64 15.14
CA SER A 170 -9.42 27.79 15.77
C SER A 170 -8.33 27.93 14.70
N LEU A 171 -8.32 29.07 13.98
CA LEU A 171 -7.32 29.37 12.94
C LEU A 171 -5.92 29.67 13.50
N ASP A 172 -5.78 29.79 14.81
CA ASP A 172 -4.50 30.08 15.48
C ASP A 172 -3.53 28.90 15.40
N GLU A 173 -4.03 27.66 15.33
CA GLU A 173 -3.22 26.44 15.16
C GLU A 173 -3.84 25.50 14.12
N PRO A 174 -3.59 25.69 12.81
CA PRO A 174 -4.15 24.83 11.77
C PRO A 174 -3.69 23.38 11.94
N GLN A 175 -4.65 22.47 12.06
CA GLN A 175 -4.38 21.06 12.41
C GLN A 175 -4.38 20.13 11.20
N ASP A 176 -5.03 20.53 10.12
CA ASP A 176 -5.21 19.75 8.90
C ASP A 176 -5.11 20.60 7.63
N PHE A 177 -5.39 19.98 6.48
CA PHE A 177 -5.33 20.65 5.19
C PHE A 177 -6.39 21.75 5.04
N ILE A 178 -7.63 21.53 5.51
CA ILE A 178 -8.71 22.49 5.40
C ILE A 178 -8.34 23.76 6.16
N ASP A 179 -7.90 23.65 7.41
CA ASP A 179 -7.48 24.80 8.21
C ASP A 179 -6.34 25.59 7.53
N HIS A 180 -5.33 24.88 7.04
CA HIS A 180 -4.22 25.52 6.32
C HIS A 180 -4.68 26.27 5.08
N TYR A 181 -5.66 25.72 4.36
CA TYR A 181 -6.20 26.34 3.16
C TYR A 181 -7.09 27.54 3.49
N LEU A 182 -7.97 27.43 4.49
CA LEU A 182 -8.82 28.53 4.96
C LEU A 182 -7.96 29.71 5.46
N LEU A 183 -6.89 29.44 6.20
CA LEU A 183 -5.93 30.45 6.61
C LEU A 183 -5.21 31.10 5.40
N GLN A 184 -4.90 30.32 4.37
CA GLN A 184 -4.30 30.85 3.13
C GLN A 184 -5.29 31.71 2.33
N MET A 185 -6.58 31.34 2.31
CA MET A 185 -7.65 32.14 1.71
C MET A 185 -7.77 33.49 2.41
N GLU A 186 -7.76 33.52 3.75
CA GLU A 186 -7.82 34.76 4.53
C GLU A 186 -6.62 35.68 4.25
N LYS A 187 -5.41 35.12 4.23
CA LYS A 187 -4.17 35.86 3.92
C LYS A 187 -4.15 36.44 2.51
N SER A 188 -4.85 35.80 1.57
CA SER A 188 -4.84 36.17 0.16
C SER A 188 -6.12 36.93 -0.25
N ARG A 189 -6.96 37.33 0.71
CA ARG A 189 -8.28 37.94 0.45
C ARG A 189 -8.22 39.21 -0.40
N ASN A 190 -7.15 39.99 -0.27
CA ASN A 190 -6.96 41.25 -0.98
C ASN A 190 -6.11 41.10 -2.26
N ASP A 191 -5.66 39.88 -2.60
CA ASP A 191 -4.91 39.64 -3.84
C ASP A 191 -5.88 39.33 -4.99
N PRO A 192 -6.02 40.20 -6.00
CA PRO A 192 -6.92 39.98 -7.14
C PRO A 192 -6.49 38.79 -8.02
N ASN A 193 -5.24 38.32 -7.91
CA ASN A 193 -4.76 37.15 -8.64
C ASN A 193 -4.91 35.85 -7.85
N SER A 194 -5.41 35.90 -6.61
CA SER A 194 -5.61 34.72 -5.78
C SER A 194 -6.63 33.78 -6.41
N THR A 195 -6.27 32.51 -6.48
CA THR A 195 -7.15 31.42 -6.91
C THR A 195 -7.71 30.62 -5.73
N TYR A 196 -7.35 31.01 -4.49
CA TYR A 196 -7.82 30.36 -3.28
C TYR A 196 -9.28 30.73 -3.00
N ASN A 197 -10.18 29.79 -3.30
CA ASN A 197 -11.61 29.87 -3.00
C ASN A 197 -12.12 28.49 -2.54
N GLU A 198 -13.36 28.45 -2.07
CA GLU A 198 -13.98 27.25 -1.51
C GLU A 198 -14.19 26.16 -2.57
N GLU A 199 -14.45 26.53 -3.81
CA GLU A 199 -14.59 25.55 -4.89
C GLU A 199 -13.28 24.85 -5.22
N ASN A 200 -12.16 25.59 -5.20
CA ASN A 200 -10.83 25.01 -5.34
C ASN A 200 -10.45 24.17 -4.11
N LEU A 201 -10.85 24.58 -2.90
CA LEU A 201 -10.65 23.78 -1.69
C LEU A 201 -11.40 22.45 -1.78
N ALA A 202 -12.69 22.49 -2.11
CA ALA A 202 -13.51 21.29 -2.28
C ALA A 202 -12.93 20.34 -3.33
N GLN A 203 -12.40 20.88 -4.43
CA GLN A 203 -11.70 20.07 -5.43
C GLN A 203 -10.38 19.50 -4.91
N CYS A 204 -9.56 20.28 -4.18
CA CYS A 204 -8.30 19.79 -3.60
C CYS A 204 -8.53 18.66 -2.60
N ILE A 205 -9.59 18.74 -1.79
CA ILE A 205 -10.02 17.67 -0.88
C ILE A 205 -10.28 16.38 -1.66
N PHE A 206 -11.06 16.47 -2.75
CA PHE A 206 -11.34 15.30 -3.58
C PHE A 206 -10.06 14.76 -4.24
N ASP A 207 -9.21 15.64 -4.75
CA ASP A 207 -7.94 15.26 -5.37
C ASP A 207 -7.06 14.46 -4.39
N PHE A 208 -6.97 14.89 -3.11
CA PHE A 208 -6.23 14.13 -2.10
C PHE A 208 -6.91 12.82 -1.74
N PHE A 209 -8.21 12.83 -1.50
CA PHE A 209 -8.95 11.62 -1.15
C PHE A 209 -8.85 10.55 -2.25
N GLY A 210 -9.09 10.95 -3.50
CA GLY A 210 -9.06 10.04 -4.65
C GLY A 210 -7.66 9.52 -4.96
N ALA A 211 -6.66 10.42 -5.07
CA ALA A 211 -5.31 10.01 -5.40
C ALA A 211 -4.64 9.21 -4.28
N GLY A 212 -4.86 9.60 -3.02
CA GLY A 212 -4.24 8.96 -1.85
C GLY A 212 -4.84 7.60 -1.51
N THR A 213 -6.13 7.40 -1.75
CA THR A 213 -6.85 6.17 -1.38
C THR A 213 -6.57 5.03 -2.34
N ASP A 214 -6.96 5.18 -3.61
CA ASP A 214 -7.03 4.05 -4.54
C ASP A 214 -5.64 3.49 -4.87
N THR A 215 -4.66 4.38 -5.11
CA THR A 215 -3.30 3.97 -5.48
C THR A 215 -2.57 3.27 -4.33
N THR A 216 -2.71 3.77 -3.11
CA THR A 216 -2.12 3.15 -1.91
C THR A 216 -2.80 1.83 -1.60
N PHE A 217 -4.13 1.76 -1.70
CA PHE A 217 -4.91 0.53 -1.56
C PHE A 217 -4.41 -0.56 -2.52
N ALA A 218 -4.35 -0.25 -3.82
CA ALA A 218 -3.88 -1.19 -4.85
C ALA A 218 -2.44 -1.65 -4.58
N THR A 219 -1.55 -0.72 -4.18
CA THR A 219 -0.17 -1.03 -3.82
C THR A 219 -0.08 -2.02 -2.66
N LEU A 220 -0.86 -1.82 -1.60
CA LEU A 220 -0.90 -2.74 -0.45
C LEU A 220 -1.46 -4.11 -0.81
N MET A 221 -2.49 -4.15 -1.66
CA MET A 221 -3.05 -5.42 -2.14
C MET A 221 -2.03 -6.22 -2.96
N TRP A 222 -1.26 -5.55 -3.83
CA TRP A 222 -0.12 -6.16 -4.53
C TRP A 222 0.98 -6.61 -3.56
N ALA A 223 1.27 -5.84 -2.51
CA ALA A 223 2.23 -6.20 -1.47
C ALA A 223 1.85 -7.52 -0.79
N LEU A 224 0.60 -7.63 -0.35
CA LEU A 224 0.08 -8.83 0.31
C LEU A 224 0.13 -10.03 -0.63
N LEU A 225 -0.23 -9.85 -1.90
CA LEU A 225 -0.21 -10.91 -2.90
C LEU A 225 1.23 -11.39 -3.22
N LEU A 226 2.17 -10.47 -3.46
CA LEU A 226 3.56 -10.82 -3.75
C LEU A 226 4.21 -11.50 -2.55
N LEU A 227 4.06 -10.97 -1.34
CA LEU A 227 4.68 -11.57 -0.16
C LEU A 227 4.07 -12.91 0.24
N THR A 228 2.81 -13.17 -0.11
CA THR A 228 2.20 -14.50 0.09
C THR A 228 2.72 -15.53 -0.92
N ASN A 229 3.06 -15.09 -2.14
CA ASN A 229 3.66 -15.91 -3.19
C ASN A 229 5.19 -16.09 -3.05
N HIS A 230 5.89 -15.16 -2.40
CA HIS A 230 7.34 -15.20 -2.16
C HIS A 230 7.70 -15.32 -0.66
N PRO A 231 7.46 -16.51 -0.05
CA PRO A 231 7.64 -16.70 1.39
C PRO A 231 9.09 -16.60 1.88
N ASP A 232 10.06 -16.76 0.98
CA ASP A 232 11.49 -16.58 1.23
C ASP A 232 11.86 -15.10 1.37
N ILE A 233 11.34 -14.24 0.48
CA ILE A 233 11.46 -12.78 0.60
C ILE A 233 10.75 -12.31 1.88
N GLN A 234 9.54 -12.82 2.12
CA GLN A 234 8.81 -12.53 3.35
C GLN A 234 9.60 -12.90 4.62
N GLU A 235 10.30 -14.04 4.64
CA GLU A 235 11.11 -14.49 5.78
C GLU A 235 12.36 -13.62 5.98
N LYS A 236 12.97 -13.09 4.91
CA LYS A 236 14.08 -12.13 4.99
C LYS A 236 13.63 -10.78 5.56
N VAL A 237 12.50 -10.24 5.09
CA VAL A 237 11.89 -9.03 5.66
C VAL A 237 11.60 -9.22 7.15
N GLN A 238 10.95 -10.33 7.55
CA GLN A 238 10.73 -10.67 8.97
C GLN A 238 12.02 -10.61 9.78
N LYS A 239 13.08 -11.21 9.25
CA LYS A 239 14.34 -11.34 9.96
C LYS A 239 15.01 -9.98 10.13
N GLU A 240 15.07 -9.16 9.09
CA GLU A 240 15.64 -7.82 9.16
C GLU A 240 14.93 -6.97 10.23
N ILE A 241 13.59 -7.00 10.25
CA ILE A 241 12.78 -6.29 11.25
C ILE A 241 13.04 -6.84 12.66
N GLU A 242 13.03 -8.17 12.83
CA GLU A 242 13.30 -8.84 14.11
C GLU A 242 14.70 -8.46 14.64
N ASP A 243 15.70 -8.36 13.76
CA ASP A 243 17.08 -8.05 14.10
C ASP A 243 17.27 -6.57 14.49
N VAL A 244 16.53 -5.63 13.86
CA VAL A 244 16.66 -4.18 14.14
C VAL A 244 15.76 -3.71 15.30
N PHE A 245 14.50 -4.16 15.36
CA PHE A 245 13.49 -3.63 16.29
C PHE A 245 13.02 -4.62 17.36
N GLY A 246 13.38 -5.89 17.25
CA GLY A 246 12.85 -6.94 18.12
C GLY A 246 11.34 -7.15 17.94
N PHE A 247 10.62 -7.44 19.04
CA PHE A 247 9.20 -7.84 19.00
C PHE A 247 8.20 -6.77 19.45
N SER A 248 8.66 -5.58 19.84
CA SER A 248 7.84 -4.58 20.55
C SER A 248 8.14 -3.12 20.19
N GLY A 249 8.99 -2.86 19.19
CA GLY A 249 9.25 -1.49 18.74
C GLY A 249 8.11 -0.97 17.86
N SER A 250 7.64 0.25 18.13
CA SER A 250 6.94 1.05 17.12
C SER A 250 7.94 1.44 16.03
N ILE A 251 7.53 1.41 14.77
CA ILE A 251 8.39 1.72 13.62
C ILE A 251 8.05 3.10 13.11
N SER A 252 9.07 3.95 13.01
CA SER A 252 8.96 5.30 12.45
C SER A 252 9.28 5.33 10.96
N TYR A 253 8.96 6.42 10.28
CA TYR A 253 9.42 6.63 8.90
C TYR A 253 10.95 6.65 8.80
N GLN A 254 11.61 7.23 9.79
CA GLN A 254 13.07 7.40 9.78
C GLN A 254 13.81 6.06 9.87
N ASP A 255 13.15 5.05 10.44
CA ASP A 255 13.67 3.71 10.60
C ASP A 255 13.89 2.96 9.28
N ARG A 256 13.29 3.41 8.17
CA ARG A 256 13.55 2.82 6.84
C ARG A 256 15.04 2.77 6.47
N LYS A 257 15.84 3.72 6.97
CA LYS A 257 17.30 3.77 6.75
C LYS A 257 18.04 2.58 7.38
N LYS A 258 17.44 1.94 8.39
CA LYS A 258 17.95 0.75 9.07
C LYS A 258 17.45 -0.55 8.43
N LEU A 259 16.54 -0.47 7.46
CA LEU A 259 15.88 -1.61 6.82
C LEU A 259 16.14 -1.63 5.30
N PRO A 260 17.40 -1.74 4.85
CA PRO A 260 17.73 -1.68 3.42
C PRO A 260 17.02 -2.74 2.58
N TYR A 261 16.89 -3.97 3.08
CA TYR A 261 16.21 -5.05 2.35
C TYR A 261 14.71 -4.83 2.26
N THR A 262 14.06 -4.43 3.35
CA THR A 262 12.63 -4.09 3.35
C THR A 262 12.36 -2.92 2.41
N ASN A 263 13.23 -1.90 2.39
CA ASN A 263 13.10 -0.78 1.48
C ASN A 263 13.21 -1.22 0.01
N ALA A 264 14.18 -2.09 -0.29
CA ALA A 264 14.35 -2.68 -1.61
C ALA A 264 13.13 -3.51 -2.07
N VAL A 265 12.53 -4.30 -1.17
CA VAL A 265 11.30 -5.06 -1.45
C VAL A 265 10.13 -4.15 -1.83
N ILE A 266 9.99 -3.01 -1.16
CA ILE A 266 8.91 -2.05 -1.44
C ILE A 266 9.09 -1.38 -2.80
N HIS A 267 10.32 -0.94 -3.09
CA HIS A 267 10.64 -0.34 -4.38
C HIS A 267 10.47 -1.36 -5.53
N GLU A 268 10.92 -2.60 -5.33
CA GLU A 268 10.76 -3.65 -6.33
C GLU A 268 9.29 -4.02 -6.58
N MET A 269 8.47 -4.00 -5.54
CA MET A 269 7.02 -4.21 -5.69
C MET A 269 6.41 -3.09 -6.53
N GLN A 270 6.73 -1.83 -6.24
CA GLN A 270 6.23 -0.68 -6.97
C GLN A 270 6.74 -0.67 -8.42
N ARG A 271 7.98 -1.11 -8.67
CA ARG A 271 8.53 -1.24 -10.02
C ARG A 271 7.76 -2.29 -10.82
N LEU A 272 7.65 -3.51 -10.29
CA LEU A 272 7.05 -4.64 -10.99
C LEU A 272 5.53 -4.52 -11.14
N LYS A 273 4.86 -4.01 -10.10
CA LYS A 273 3.41 -3.83 -10.00
C LYS A 273 3.05 -2.37 -9.81
N SER A 274 3.64 -1.51 -10.64
CA SER A 274 3.26 -0.09 -10.66
C SER A 274 1.76 0.04 -10.90
N VAL A 275 1.10 0.79 -10.03
CA VAL A 275 -0.33 1.09 -10.16
C VAL A 275 -0.58 1.92 -11.42
N LEU A 276 0.37 2.79 -11.77
CA LEU A 276 0.35 3.59 -12.99
C LEU A 276 1.21 2.92 -14.06
N LEU A 277 0.56 2.28 -15.04
CA LEU A 277 1.25 1.72 -16.22
C LEU A 277 1.68 2.81 -17.19
N VAL A 278 0.82 3.81 -17.37
CA VAL A 278 1.09 5.07 -18.05
C VAL A 278 0.99 6.18 -17.02
N GLY A 279 1.81 7.22 -17.15
CA GLY A 279 1.66 8.40 -16.31
C GLY A 279 0.44 9.21 -16.74
N PHE A 280 0.09 10.21 -15.92
CA PHE A 280 -1.04 11.08 -16.22
C PHE A 280 -0.86 11.77 -17.58
N PRO A 281 -1.89 11.74 -18.46
CA PRO A 281 -1.85 12.42 -19.74
C PRO A 281 -1.45 13.89 -19.61
N ARG A 282 -0.59 14.32 -20.53
CA ARG A 282 -0.11 15.70 -20.65
C ARG A 282 -0.54 16.32 -21.95
N GLN A 283 -0.42 17.63 -22.05
CA GLN A 283 -0.72 18.38 -23.25
C GLN A 283 0.40 19.37 -23.56
N SER A 284 0.79 19.45 -24.83
CA SER A 284 1.80 20.41 -25.29
C SER A 284 1.25 21.84 -25.32
N ILE A 285 1.94 22.78 -24.66
CA ILE A 285 1.50 24.19 -24.55
C ILE A 285 1.80 25.02 -25.79
N LYS A 286 2.77 24.57 -26.60
CA LYS A 286 3.22 25.16 -27.86
C LYS A 286 3.69 24.05 -28.79
N ASP A 287 4.01 24.42 -30.02
CA ASP A 287 4.65 23.51 -30.96
C ASP A 287 6.05 23.13 -30.45
N VAL A 288 6.37 21.83 -30.47
CA VAL A 288 7.66 21.30 -30.00
C VAL A 288 8.31 20.48 -31.11
N LYS A 289 9.61 20.67 -31.32
CA LYS A 289 10.42 19.75 -32.14
C LYS A 289 11.16 18.79 -31.21
N MET A 290 10.84 17.51 -31.27
CA MET A 290 11.44 16.48 -30.41
C MET A 290 11.90 15.28 -31.24
N ARG A 291 13.19 14.92 -31.12
CA ARG A 291 13.80 13.79 -31.86
C ARG A 291 13.54 13.85 -33.38
N GLY A 292 13.52 15.05 -33.97
CA GLY A 292 13.23 15.27 -35.39
C GLY A 292 11.74 15.34 -35.76
N TYR A 293 10.84 15.00 -34.83
CA TYR A 293 9.39 15.09 -35.04
C TYR A 293 8.85 16.45 -34.62
N HIS A 294 7.85 16.93 -35.34
CA HIS A 294 7.05 18.10 -34.96
C HIS A 294 5.82 17.63 -34.19
N ILE A 295 5.67 18.13 -32.96
CA ILE A 295 4.55 17.90 -32.06
C ILE A 295 3.75 19.21 -32.00
N PRO A 296 2.56 19.28 -32.63
CA PRO A 296 1.73 20.49 -32.61
C PRO A 296 1.25 20.85 -31.21
N LYS A 297 1.04 22.13 -30.93
CA LYS A 297 0.35 22.62 -29.73
C LYS A 297 -0.99 21.89 -29.54
N GLY A 298 -1.33 21.57 -28.29
CA GLY A 298 -2.54 20.83 -27.94
C GLY A 298 -2.43 19.31 -28.05
N SER A 299 -1.32 18.77 -28.56
CA SER A 299 -1.09 17.32 -28.63
C SER A 299 -1.06 16.69 -27.24
N ILE A 300 -1.76 15.55 -27.10
CA ILE A 300 -1.76 14.76 -25.87
C ILE A 300 -0.52 13.88 -25.85
N ILE A 301 0.23 13.95 -24.75
CA ILE A 301 1.43 13.15 -24.52
C ILE A 301 1.16 12.19 -23.36
N ILE A 302 1.29 10.90 -23.61
CA ILE A 302 1.11 9.85 -22.59
C ILE A 302 2.48 9.24 -22.31
N PRO A 303 3.08 9.50 -21.14
CA PRO A 303 4.36 8.89 -20.79
C PRO A 303 4.16 7.43 -20.41
N ASP A 304 4.81 6.53 -21.15
CA ASP A 304 4.83 5.10 -20.84
C ASP A 304 5.82 4.82 -19.70
N LEU A 305 5.33 4.80 -18.46
CA LEU A 305 6.17 4.51 -17.29
C LEU A 305 6.61 3.04 -17.27
N ARG A 306 5.74 2.14 -17.75
CA ARG A 306 6.04 0.70 -17.82
C ARG A 306 7.28 0.44 -18.68
N SER A 307 7.47 1.18 -19.76
CA SER A 307 8.64 1.04 -20.64
C SER A 307 9.97 1.15 -19.88
N VAL A 308 10.08 2.10 -18.94
CA VAL A 308 11.31 2.31 -18.14
C VAL A 308 11.38 1.33 -16.96
N LEU A 309 10.25 1.06 -16.31
CA LEU A 309 10.20 0.18 -15.14
C LEU A 309 10.48 -1.30 -15.49
N LEU A 310 10.32 -1.69 -16.76
CA LEU A 310 10.57 -3.04 -17.26
C LEU A 310 11.69 -3.09 -18.33
N ASP A 311 12.48 -2.02 -18.45
CA ASP A 311 13.57 -1.95 -19.44
C ASP A 311 14.66 -3.01 -19.13
N PRO A 312 14.93 -3.97 -20.03
CA PRO A 312 15.97 -4.99 -19.82
C PRO A 312 17.39 -4.42 -19.83
N GLU A 313 17.61 -3.20 -20.32
CA GLU A 313 18.90 -2.51 -20.23
C GLU A 313 19.13 -1.93 -18.83
N GLN A 314 18.06 -1.68 -18.07
CA GLN A 314 18.11 -1.05 -16.75
C GLN A 314 17.90 -2.03 -15.60
N TRP A 315 17.24 -3.16 -15.84
CA TRP A 315 16.89 -4.16 -14.83
C TRP A 315 17.35 -5.55 -15.28
N GLU A 316 18.12 -6.25 -14.45
CA GLU A 316 18.69 -7.56 -14.79
C GLU A 316 17.61 -8.63 -15.05
N THR A 317 16.54 -8.64 -14.23
CA THR A 317 15.40 -9.56 -14.38
C THR A 317 14.08 -8.79 -14.35
N PRO A 318 13.76 -8.00 -15.40
CA PRO A 318 12.70 -6.98 -15.35
C PRO A 318 11.32 -7.54 -15.01
N GLU A 319 11.00 -8.75 -15.48
CA GLU A 319 9.70 -9.39 -15.24
C GLU A 319 9.60 -10.16 -13.92
N GLU A 320 10.72 -10.34 -13.23
CA GLU A 320 10.78 -11.07 -11.96
C GLU A 320 10.67 -10.13 -10.77
N PHE A 321 10.14 -10.65 -9.66
CA PHE A 321 10.15 -9.94 -8.39
C PHE A 321 11.49 -10.16 -7.68
N ASN A 322 12.45 -9.26 -7.92
CA ASN A 322 13.83 -9.38 -7.48
C ASN A 322 14.29 -8.14 -6.68
N PRO A 323 14.22 -8.18 -5.33
CA PRO A 323 14.65 -7.05 -4.50
C PRO A 323 16.12 -6.64 -4.68
N ASN A 324 16.97 -7.49 -5.27
CA ASN A 324 18.36 -7.14 -5.50
C ASN A 324 18.54 -6.01 -6.53
N HIS A 325 17.52 -5.69 -7.34
CA HIS A 325 17.53 -4.52 -8.22
C HIS A 325 17.76 -3.19 -7.48
N PHE A 326 17.44 -3.15 -6.18
CA PHE A 326 17.58 -1.97 -5.32
C PHE A 326 18.63 -2.17 -4.22
N LEU A 327 19.54 -3.13 -4.38
CA LEU A 327 20.61 -3.40 -3.42
C LEU A 327 21.98 -3.37 -4.10
N ASP A 328 22.97 -2.79 -3.42
CA ASP A 328 24.37 -2.91 -3.83
C ASP A 328 24.99 -4.26 -3.38
N LYS A 329 26.27 -4.45 -3.72
CA LYS A 329 27.04 -5.67 -3.36
C LYS A 329 27.18 -5.88 -1.85
N ASP A 330 27.06 -4.81 -1.06
CA ASP A 330 27.14 -4.84 0.41
C ASP A 330 25.75 -5.03 1.06
N GLY A 331 24.69 -5.10 0.25
CA GLY A 331 23.31 -5.21 0.72
C GLY A 331 22.73 -3.90 1.25
N LYS A 332 23.30 -2.75 0.89
CA LYS A 332 22.71 -1.43 1.17
C LYS A 332 21.72 -1.07 0.07
N PHE A 333 20.68 -0.34 0.48
CA PHE A 333 19.69 0.18 -0.46
C PHE A 333 20.33 1.21 -1.40
N ILE A 334 20.04 1.07 -2.69
CA ILE A 334 20.40 2.04 -3.73
C ILE A 334 19.14 2.60 -4.38
N GLU A 335 19.09 3.92 -4.53
CA GLU A 335 18.06 4.60 -5.30
C GLU A 335 18.45 4.55 -6.79
N ARG A 336 17.47 4.27 -7.65
CA ARG A 336 17.65 4.12 -9.10
C ARG A 336 16.95 5.28 -9.80
N GLU A 337 17.62 5.96 -10.73
CA GLU A 337 17.01 7.07 -11.46
C GLU A 337 15.88 6.59 -12.37
N GLU A 338 15.92 5.32 -12.75
CA GLU A 338 14.94 4.63 -13.59
C GLU A 338 13.69 4.20 -12.82
N PHE A 339 13.70 4.34 -11.48
CA PHE A 339 12.53 4.09 -10.65
C PHE A 339 11.55 5.25 -10.70
N LEU A 340 10.66 5.19 -11.68
CA LEU A 340 9.73 6.27 -12.04
C LEU A 340 8.27 5.89 -11.82
N SER A 341 7.98 5.10 -10.77
CA SER A 341 6.63 4.63 -10.45
C SER A 341 5.63 5.77 -10.18
N PHE A 342 6.15 6.98 -9.89
CA PHE A 342 5.38 8.20 -9.69
C PHE A 342 5.59 9.24 -10.82
N GLY A 343 6.26 8.86 -11.92
CA GLY A 343 6.57 9.73 -13.06
C GLY A 343 7.83 10.58 -12.93
N ILE A 344 8.24 11.22 -14.04
CA ILE A 344 9.32 12.23 -14.10
C ILE A 344 8.66 13.59 -14.27
N ASP A 345 8.98 14.59 -13.45
CA ASP A 345 8.97 16.01 -13.84
C ASP A 345 9.34 16.94 -12.68
N LYS A 346 9.95 18.10 -12.97
CA LYS A 346 9.99 19.26 -12.05
C LYS A 346 8.59 19.77 -11.65
N ILE A 347 7.61 19.50 -12.50
CA ILE A 347 6.21 19.90 -12.43
C ILE A 347 5.34 18.79 -11.80
N LEU A 348 5.64 17.51 -12.02
CA LEU A 348 4.98 16.41 -11.31
C LEU A 348 5.59 16.19 -9.92
N ILE A 349 6.90 16.19 -9.75
CA ILE A 349 7.63 16.07 -8.46
C ILE A 349 9.07 16.60 -8.64
N ASN A 350 9.30 17.91 -8.46
CA ASN A 350 10.66 18.42 -8.21
C ASN A 350 11.10 17.87 -6.87
N ARG A 351 11.87 16.78 -6.83
CA ARG A 351 12.45 16.14 -5.63
C ARG A 351 11.61 16.45 -4.38
N VAL A 352 10.38 15.92 -4.32
CA VAL A 352 9.58 15.98 -3.11
C VAL A 352 9.87 14.68 -2.37
N PRO A 353 10.81 14.66 -1.40
CA PRO A 353 11.01 13.51 -0.52
C PRO A 353 9.84 13.28 0.46
N ALA A 354 8.63 13.81 0.18
CA ALA A 354 7.69 14.18 1.23
C ALA A 354 6.31 13.54 1.23
N LEU A 355 5.76 13.17 0.07
CA LEU A 355 4.32 12.87 0.04
C LEU A 355 4.00 11.44 -0.36
N GLU A 356 4.37 11.07 -1.58
CA GLU A 356 3.94 9.81 -2.17
C GLU A 356 4.78 8.64 -1.65
N ILE A 357 6.05 8.92 -1.30
CA ILE A 357 6.95 7.95 -0.67
C ILE A 357 6.67 7.85 0.83
N VAL A 358 6.26 8.90 1.54
CA VAL A 358 6.14 8.81 3.01
C VAL A 358 4.87 8.07 3.41
N VAL A 359 3.72 8.39 2.85
CA VAL A 359 2.47 7.72 3.24
C VAL A 359 2.44 6.30 2.68
N VAL A 360 2.81 6.10 1.42
CA VAL A 360 2.85 4.75 0.83
C VAL A 360 3.96 3.91 1.44
N VAL A 361 5.18 4.42 1.65
CA VAL A 361 6.25 3.63 2.28
C VAL A 361 6.01 3.48 3.77
N VAL A 362 5.47 4.43 4.53
CA VAL A 362 5.18 4.20 5.96
C VAL A 362 3.99 3.26 6.13
N VAL A 363 2.91 3.41 5.36
CA VAL A 363 1.78 2.47 5.41
C VAL A 363 2.21 1.10 4.89
N VAL A 364 2.94 1.00 3.77
CA VAL A 364 3.45 -0.28 3.27
C VAL A 364 4.49 -0.86 4.23
N VAL A 365 5.49 -0.12 4.72
CA VAL A 365 6.46 -0.61 5.71
C VAL A 365 5.71 -1.06 6.95
N VAL A 366 4.91 -0.23 7.61
CA VAL A 366 4.27 -0.58 8.88
C VAL A 366 3.24 -1.69 8.69
N VAL A 367 2.42 -1.68 7.63
CA VAL A 367 1.44 -2.75 7.37
C VAL A 367 2.12 -4.03 6.92
N VAL A 368 3.07 -3.98 5.98
CA VAL A 368 3.87 -5.16 5.59
C VAL A 368 4.57 -5.70 6.81
N VAL A 369 5.33 -4.90 7.56
CA VAL A 369 6.05 -5.32 8.77
C VAL A 369 5.09 -5.98 9.76
N VAL A 370 3.97 -5.35 10.11
CA VAL A 370 3.12 -5.87 11.18
C VAL A 370 2.30 -7.09 10.71
N VAL A 371 1.83 -7.14 9.47
CA VAL A 371 1.19 -8.33 8.89
C VAL A 371 2.17 -9.51 8.81
N VAL A 372 3.39 -9.23 8.39
CA VAL A 372 4.49 -10.18 8.29
C VAL A 372 4.87 -10.73 9.68
N VAL A 373 4.91 -9.89 10.72
CA VAL A 373 5.11 -10.30 12.13
C VAL A 373 3.94 -11.14 12.67
N VAL A 374 2.69 -10.81 12.34
CA VAL A 374 1.49 -11.50 12.84
C VAL A 374 1.33 -12.88 12.20
N VAL A 375 1.56 -13.01 10.89
CA VAL A 375 1.45 -14.28 10.16
C VAL A 375 2.62 -15.23 10.50
N GLY A 376 3.84 -14.70 10.72
CA GLY A 376 5.04 -15.45 11.10
C GLY A 376 4.93 -16.19 12.45
N ARG A 377 4.22 -15.62 13.44
CA ARG A 377 4.03 -16.21 14.77
C ARG A 377 3.41 -17.61 14.72
N ARG A 378 2.55 -17.92 13.73
CA ARG A 378 1.87 -19.22 13.61
C ARG A 378 2.68 -20.27 12.85
N ARG A 379 3.41 -19.92 11.78
CA ARG A 379 4.25 -20.89 11.04
C ARG A 379 5.40 -21.40 11.91
N ARG A 380 6.11 -20.54 12.66
CA ARG A 380 7.17 -20.96 13.61
C ARG A 380 6.61 -21.82 14.75
N ARG A 381 5.47 -21.44 15.38
CA ARG A 381 4.82 -22.26 16.42
C ARG A 381 4.29 -23.60 15.89
N ARG A 382 3.66 -23.66 14.70
CA ARG A 382 3.17 -24.90 14.07
C ARG A 382 4.33 -25.81 13.62
N ARG A 383 5.39 -25.28 12.98
CA ARG A 383 6.60 -26.04 12.61
C ARG A 383 7.32 -26.58 13.85
N ARG A 384 7.53 -25.77 14.91
CA ARG A 384 8.10 -26.20 16.19
C ARG A 384 7.22 -27.26 16.89
N ARG A 385 5.90 -27.10 16.93
CA ARG A 385 4.95 -28.10 17.48
C ARG A 385 4.97 -29.40 16.68
N ARG A 386 4.98 -29.35 15.34
CA ARG A 386 5.10 -30.54 14.45
C ARG A 386 6.44 -31.27 14.66
N ARG A 387 7.56 -30.55 14.73
CA ARG A 387 8.90 -31.13 15.04
C ARG A 387 8.93 -31.76 16.45
N ARG A 388 8.39 -31.10 17.49
CA ARG A 388 8.28 -31.64 18.85
C ARG A 388 7.38 -32.89 18.91
N ARG A 389 6.22 -32.90 18.23
CA ARG A 389 5.32 -34.07 18.12
C ARG A 389 6.01 -35.25 17.42
N ARG A 390 6.73 -35.02 16.31
CA ARG A 390 7.53 -36.05 15.60
C ARG A 390 8.63 -36.63 16.50
N ARG A 391 9.38 -35.80 17.24
CA ARG A 391 10.40 -36.25 18.22
C ARG A 391 9.79 -37.07 19.36
N ARG A 392 8.65 -36.64 19.95
CA ARG A 392 7.92 -37.39 20.98
C ARG A 392 7.41 -38.75 20.49
N ARG A 393 6.84 -38.81 19.27
CA ARG A 393 6.40 -40.09 18.64
C ARG A 393 7.58 -41.04 18.40
N ARG A 394 8.72 -40.55 17.90
CA ARG A 394 9.95 -41.35 17.75
C ARG A 394 10.46 -41.88 19.10
N ARG A 395 10.50 -41.07 20.15
CA ARG A 395 10.88 -41.49 21.51
C ARG A 395 9.91 -42.54 22.10
N ARG A 396 8.59 -42.37 21.94
CA ARG A 396 7.58 -43.37 22.37
C ARG A 396 7.72 -44.69 21.62
N ARG A 397 7.94 -44.68 20.30
CA ARG A 397 8.21 -45.88 19.49
C ARG A 397 9.48 -46.60 19.96
N ARG A 398 10.59 -45.87 20.21
CA ARG A 398 11.84 -46.43 20.77
C ARG A 398 11.61 -47.06 22.16
N ARG A 399 10.88 -46.39 23.06
CA ARG A 399 10.52 -46.94 24.39
C ARG A 399 9.66 -48.20 24.31
N ARG A 400 8.64 -48.24 23.43
CA ARG A 400 7.81 -49.42 23.19
C ARG A 400 8.64 -50.60 22.64
N ARG A 401 9.53 -50.35 21.67
CA ARG A 401 10.47 -51.38 21.16
C ARG A 401 11.39 -51.92 22.25
N ARG A 402 11.96 -51.06 23.11
CA ARG A 402 12.78 -51.47 24.27
C ARG A 402 11.98 -52.31 25.27
N ARG A 403 10.74 -51.91 25.62
CA ARG A 403 9.85 -52.69 26.51
C ARG A 403 9.49 -54.06 25.94
N ARG A 404 9.17 -54.14 24.63
CA ARG A 404 8.91 -55.42 23.95
C ARG A 404 10.13 -56.35 23.96
N ARG A 405 11.34 -55.81 23.70
CA ARG A 405 12.61 -56.56 23.81
C ARG A 405 12.86 -57.08 25.24
N ARG A 406 12.65 -56.25 26.27
CA ARG A 406 12.75 -56.66 27.69
C ARG A 406 11.74 -57.75 28.06
N ARG A 407 10.48 -57.64 27.63
CA ARG A 407 9.45 -58.68 27.86
C ARG A 407 9.80 -59.99 27.16
N ARG A 408 10.28 -59.96 25.92
CA ARG A 408 10.76 -61.16 25.20
C ARG A 408 11.94 -61.81 25.94
N ARG A 409 12.93 -61.03 26.41
CA ARG A 409 14.04 -61.54 27.21
C ARG A 409 13.57 -62.17 28.54
N ARG A 410 12.64 -61.55 29.26
CA ARG A 410 12.05 -62.12 30.49
C ARG A 410 11.28 -63.42 30.23
N ARG A 411 10.48 -63.49 29.15
CA ARG A 411 9.77 -64.72 28.74
C ARG A 411 10.76 -65.85 28.39
N ARG A 412 11.83 -65.55 27.65
CA ARG A 412 12.91 -66.51 27.36
C ARG A 412 13.59 -67.02 28.64
N ARG A 413 13.92 -66.12 29.58
CA ARG A 413 14.48 -66.50 30.90
C ARG A 413 13.52 -67.38 31.72
N ARG A 414 12.22 -67.06 31.76
CA ARG A 414 11.20 -67.88 32.44
C ARG A 414 11.05 -69.27 31.80
N ARG A 415 11.05 -69.36 30.46
CA ARG A 415 11.03 -70.64 29.74
C ARG A 415 12.28 -71.48 30.04
N ARG A 416 13.47 -70.86 30.07
CA ARG A 416 14.72 -71.54 30.46
C ARG A 416 14.67 -72.05 31.91
N ARG A 417 14.16 -71.25 32.86
CA ARG A 417 13.97 -71.68 34.26
C ARG A 417 12.97 -72.83 34.39
N ARG A 418 11.84 -72.79 33.67
CA ARG A 418 10.86 -73.89 33.64
C ARG A 418 11.46 -75.18 33.04
N ARG A 419 12.24 -75.09 31.96
CA ARG A 419 12.96 -76.25 31.41
C ARG A 419 13.99 -76.82 32.39
N ARG A 420 14.76 -75.97 33.09
CA ARG A 420 15.68 -76.42 34.16
C ARG A 420 14.94 -77.09 35.33
N ARG A 421 13.80 -76.55 35.76
CA ARG A 421 12.96 -77.17 36.81
C ARG A 421 12.35 -78.51 36.37
N ARG A 422 11.92 -78.64 35.10
CA ARG A 422 11.46 -79.93 34.55
C ARG A 422 12.57 -80.97 34.49
N ARG A 423 13.77 -80.58 34.03
CA ARG A 423 14.95 -81.48 34.04
C ARG A 423 15.35 -81.91 35.45
N ARG A 424 15.29 -81.01 36.44
CA ARG A 424 15.53 -81.37 37.87
C ARG A 424 14.46 -82.26 38.48
N ARG A 425 13.22 -82.22 38.00
CA ARG A 425 12.15 -83.12 38.46
C ARG A 425 12.22 -84.51 37.81
N GLN A 426 12.77 -84.62 36.61
CA GLN A 426 13.03 -85.89 35.94
C GLN A 426 14.28 -86.61 36.47
N SER A 427 15.19 -85.90 37.14
CA SER A 427 16.38 -86.51 37.77
C SER A 427 16.17 -86.96 39.22
N THR A 428 14.97 -86.79 39.77
CA THR A 428 14.63 -87.13 41.18
C THR A 428 13.60 -88.25 41.29
N THR A 429 13.40 -89.01 40.22
CA THR A 429 12.57 -90.22 40.21
C THR A 429 13.44 -91.37 39.71
N TRP A 430 14.22 -91.94 40.62
CA TRP A 430 14.78 -93.28 40.49
C TRP A 430 13.94 -94.20 41.40
N PRO A 431 13.42 -95.34 40.91
CA PRO A 431 12.71 -96.30 41.73
C PRO A 431 13.69 -97.10 42.60
N ILE A 432 13.21 -97.52 43.77
CA ILE A 432 13.78 -98.60 44.57
C ILE A 432 13.42 -99.93 43.88
N HIS A 433 14.41 -100.53 43.20
CA HIS A 433 14.83 -101.93 43.31
C HIS A 433 15.90 -102.23 42.26
#